data_AF-A0Y6R5-F1
#
_entry.id   AF-A0Y6R5-F1
#
_cell.length_a   1.000
_cell.length_b   1.000
_cell.length_c   1.000
_cell.angle_alpha   90.00
_cell.angle_beta   90.00
_cell.angle_gamma   90.00
#
_symmetry.space_group_name_H-M   'P 1'
#
loop_
_entity.id
_entity.type
_entity.pdbx_description
1 polymer ?
#
loop_
_entity_poly.entity_id
_entity_poly.type
_entity_poly.pdbx_seq_one_letter_code
_entity_poly.pdbx_strand_id
1 'polypeptide(L)'
;MTKPTYLFIVLGTLLLSTHSNATTYYKCVTEKGTTFAQFPCDNQATAYKVTTANVTESGPDVDYSKQLNALEREQLLKGLEAELRSNNHKLAILDRNKQRNEYKQKERLNHILADDDKKRIAKDITKKLKLINKEYKKEVSTVTIRIKKLEKKIERYKKSN
;
A
#
# COMPACT_ATOMS: atom_id res chain seq x y z
N MET A 1 -67.70 29.83 35.09
CA MET A 1 -68.45 28.76 34.40
C MET A 1 -68.29 28.95 32.89
N THR A 2 -68.03 27.84 32.17
CA THR A 2 -68.06 27.64 30.70
C THR A 2 -67.09 28.46 29.84
N LYS A 3 -66.22 27.92 28.96
CA LYS A 3 -65.89 26.55 28.53
C LYS A 3 -64.47 26.54 27.90
N PRO A 4 -63.64 25.52 28.18
CA PRO A 4 -62.32 25.33 27.56
C PRO A 4 -62.45 24.56 26.23
N THR A 5 -63.25 25.05 25.29
CA THR A 5 -63.58 24.29 24.07
C THR A 5 -62.83 24.73 22.81
N TYR A 6 -62.16 25.88 22.80
CA TYR A 6 -61.51 26.38 21.57
C TYR A 6 -60.03 26.01 21.43
N LEU A 7 -59.33 25.67 22.52
CA LEU A 7 -57.90 25.32 22.45
C LEU A 7 -57.65 23.86 21.99
N PHE A 8 -58.66 22.99 22.09
CA PHE A 8 -58.55 21.59 21.66
C PHE A 8 -58.82 21.37 20.17
N ILE A 9 -59.45 22.32 19.47
CA ILE A 9 -59.83 22.15 18.05
C ILE A 9 -58.64 22.42 17.12
N VAL A 10 -57.69 23.27 17.52
CA VAL A 10 -56.53 23.63 16.69
C VAL A 10 -55.37 22.62 16.84
N LEU A 11 -55.29 21.89 17.96
CA LEU A 11 -54.24 20.88 18.17
C LEU A 11 -54.60 19.50 17.58
N GLY A 12 -55.87 19.26 17.25
CA GLY A 12 -56.34 17.99 16.67
C GLY A 12 -56.19 17.88 15.15
N THR A 13 -55.92 18.98 14.44
CA THR A 13 -55.85 18.99 12.96
C THR A 13 -54.44 18.85 12.38
N LEU A 14 -53.39 18.85 13.22
CA LEU A 14 -51.99 18.76 12.77
C LEU A 14 -51.38 17.34 12.85
N LEU A 15 -52.17 16.30 13.12
CA LEU A 15 -51.70 14.92 13.29
C LEU A 15 -52.27 13.90 12.28
N LEU A 16 -52.75 14.37 11.12
CA LEU A 16 -53.05 13.49 9.99
C LEU A 16 -52.01 13.64 8.88
N SER A 17 -50.73 13.46 9.24
CA SER A 17 -49.71 13.08 8.25
C SER A 17 -49.94 11.63 7.86
N THR A 18 -50.89 11.38 6.95
CA THR A 18 -51.10 10.07 6.34
C THR A 18 -49.82 9.67 5.60
N HIS A 19 -48.98 8.86 6.24
CA HIS A 19 -47.87 8.18 5.58
C HIS A 19 -48.48 7.14 4.64
N SER A 20 -48.75 7.55 3.40
CA SER A 20 -49.19 6.64 2.35
C SER A 20 -47.98 5.83 1.90
N ASN A 21 -47.68 4.73 2.60
CA ASN A 21 -46.83 3.67 2.08
C ASN A 21 -47.61 2.89 1.02
N ALA A 22 -47.95 3.57 -0.09
CA ALA A 22 -48.67 2.97 -1.20
C ALA A 22 -47.69 2.08 -1.97
N THR A 23 -47.65 0.80 -1.60
CA THR A 23 -46.98 -0.25 -2.39
C THR A 23 -47.74 -0.57 -3.67
N THR A 24 -48.75 0.22 -4.02
CA THR A 24 -49.57 0.06 -5.21
C THR A 24 -49.76 1.41 -5.88
N TYR A 25 -49.52 1.49 -7.19
CA TYR A 25 -49.85 2.63 -8.03
C TYR A 25 -50.87 2.21 -9.09
N TYR A 26 -51.64 3.16 -9.60
CA TYR A 26 -52.68 2.91 -10.59
C TYR A 26 -52.26 3.53 -11.93
N LYS A 27 -52.50 2.79 -13.01
CA LYS A 27 -52.30 3.25 -14.39
C LYS A 27 -53.66 3.37 -15.06
N CYS A 28 -53.93 4.55 -15.62
CA CYS A 28 -55.08 4.76 -16.50
C CYS A 28 -54.59 5.03 -17.92
N VAL A 29 -55.15 4.31 -18.88
CA VAL A 29 -54.91 4.52 -20.31
C VAL A 29 -56.13 5.20 -20.89
N THR A 30 -55.94 6.42 -21.41
CA THR A 30 -57.00 7.22 -22.02
C THR A 30 -56.60 7.61 -23.46
N GLU A 31 -57.54 8.08 -24.27
CA GLU A 31 -57.28 8.57 -25.63
C GLU A 31 -56.24 9.71 -25.66
N LYS A 32 -56.13 10.48 -24.57
CA LYS A 32 -55.18 11.61 -24.43
C LYS A 32 -53.80 11.18 -23.91
N GLY A 33 -53.62 9.91 -23.54
CA GLY A 33 -52.36 9.36 -23.04
C GLY A 33 -52.50 8.49 -21.79
N THR A 34 -51.35 8.07 -21.27
CA THR A 34 -51.24 7.24 -20.06
C THR A 34 -50.90 8.08 -18.84
N THR A 35 -51.64 7.91 -17.76
CA THR A 35 -51.42 8.62 -16.49
C THR A 35 -51.17 7.64 -15.35
N PHE A 36 -50.21 7.95 -14.49
CA PHE A 36 -49.88 7.18 -13.30
C PHE A 36 -50.26 7.97 -12.05
N ALA A 37 -51.02 7.35 -11.14
CA ALA A 37 -51.53 8.01 -9.95
C ALA A 37 -51.44 7.10 -8.72
N GLN A 38 -51.38 7.71 -7.54
CA GLN A 38 -51.35 6.99 -6.26
C GLN A 38 -52.74 6.45 -5.86
N PHE A 39 -53.79 7.10 -6.33
CA PHE A 39 -55.18 6.68 -6.16
C PHE A 39 -55.80 6.33 -7.52
N PRO A 40 -56.88 5.54 -7.58
CA PRO A 40 -57.55 5.23 -8.83
C PRO A 40 -57.94 6.50 -9.59
N CYS A 41 -57.46 6.63 -10.83
CA CYS A 41 -57.71 7.81 -11.68
C CYS A 41 -59.06 7.75 -12.41
N ASP A 42 -59.64 6.57 -12.58
CA ASP A 42 -60.97 6.33 -13.16
C ASP A 42 -61.43 4.89 -12.83
N ASN A 43 -62.67 4.55 -13.17
CA ASN A 43 -63.27 3.23 -12.99
C ASN A 43 -62.57 2.11 -13.78
N GLN A 44 -61.74 2.45 -14.77
CA GLN A 44 -60.93 1.50 -15.56
C GLN A 44 -59.45 1.47 -15.14
N ALA A 45 -59.09 2.05 -13.99
CA ALA A 45 -57.72 2.07 -13.51
C ALA A 45 -57.18 0.65 -13.22
N THR A 46 -56.00 0.33 -13.77
CA THR A 46 -55.31 -0.93 -13.45
C THR A 46 -54.33 -0.72 -12.31
N ALA A 47 -54.45 -1.53 -11.25
CA ALA A 47 -53.58 -1.45 -10.07
C ALA A 47 -52.28 -2.26 -10.26
N TYR A 48 -51.14 -1.66 -9.93
CA TYR A 48 -49.81 -2.26 -10.00
C TYR A 48 -49.13 -2.21 -8.64
N LYS A 49 -48.74 -3.37 -8.12
CA LYS A 49 -48.05 -3.47 -6.84
C LYS A 49 -46.53 -3.37 -7.04
N VAL A 50 -45.88 -2.41 -6.40
CA VAL A 50 -44.43 -2.29 -6.27
C VAL A 50 -43.96 -3.24 -5.19
N THR A 51 -43.28 -4.32 -5.59
CA THR A 51 -42.54 -5.18 -4.66
C THR A 51 -41.14 -4.64 -4.49
N THR A 52 -40.86 -4.00 -3.37
CA THR A 52 -39.49 -3.66 -2.96
C THR A 52 -38.83 -4.92 -2.41
N ALA A 53 -37.99 -5.57 -3.20
CA ALA A 53 -37.08 -6.57 -2.66
C ALA A 53 -35.97 -5.82 -1.91
N ASN A 54 -35.82 -6.07 -0.61
CA ASN A 54 -34.61 -5.70 0.11
C ASN A 54 -33.49 -6.61 -0.41
N VAL A 55 -32.90 -6.27 -1.56
CA VAL A 55 -31.68 -6.92 -2.00
C VAL A 55 -30.59 -6.38 -1.10
N THR A 56 -30.33 -7.08 0.01
CA THR A 56 -29.04 -7.00 0.70
C THR A 56 -28.02 -7.55 -0.28
N GLU A 57 -27.52 -6.71 -1.19
CA GLU A 57 -26.28 -7.01 -1.88
C GLU A 57 -25.18 -7.00 -0.83
N SER A 58 -24.88 -8.18 -0.29
CA SER A 58 -23.63 -8.38 0.39
C SER A 58 -22.53 -8.18 -0.65
N GLY A 59 -21.62 -7.24 -0.40
CA GLY A 59 -20.40 -7.11 -1.18
C GLY A 59 -19.66 -8.45 -1.28
N PRO A 60 -18.73 -8.59 -2.23
CA PRO A 60 -18.01 -9.85 -2.42
C PRO A 60 -17.42 -10.35 -1.09
N ASP A 61 -17.52 -11.66 -0.87
CA ASP A 61 -16.96 -12.33 0.32
C ASP A 61 -15.44 -12.26 0.26
N VAL A 62 -14.90 -11.15 0.74
CA VAL A 62 -13.48 -10.85 0.74
C VAL A 62 -12.97 -10.92 2.17
N ASP A 63 -12.09 -11.88 2.41
CA ASP A 63 -11.34 -11.96 3.66
C ASP A 63 -10.23 -10.90 3.70
N TYR A 64 -10.59 -9.71 4.16
CA TYR A 64 -9.67 -8.58 4.32
C TYR A 64 -8.50 -8.89 5.26
N SER A 65 -8.65 -9.83 6.20
CA SER A 65 -7.57 -10.24 7.09
C SER A 65 -6.45 -10.96 6.34
N LYS A 66 -6.79 -11.80 5.35
CA LYS A 66 -5.82 -12.44 4.45
C LYS A 66 -5.17 -11.44 3.51
N GLN A 67 -5.94 -10.50 2.95
CA GLN A 67 -5.39 -9.46 2.08
C GLN A 67 -4.38 -8.56 2.81
N LEU A 68 -4.70 -8.14 4.04
CA LEU A 68 -3.80 -7.32 4.85
C LEU A 68 -2.49 -8.07 5.14
N ASN A 69 -2.57 -9.35 5.52
CA ASN A 69 -1.39 -10.20 5.72
C ASN A 69 -0.53 -10.35 4.44
N ALA A 70 -1.16 -10.41 3.27
CA ALA A 70 -0.44 -10.47 1.99
C ALA A 70 0.28 -9.15 1.67
N LEU A 71 -0.39 -8.01 1.88
CA LEU A 71 0.19 -6.67 1.67
C LEU A 71 1.35 -6.40 2.63
N GLU A 72 1.18 -6.72 3.92
CA GLU A 72 2.25 -6.57 4.91
C GLU A 72 3.47 -7.43 4.56
N ARG A 73 3.24 -8.68 4.11
CA ARG A 73 4.30 -9.56 3.63
C ARG A 73 5.01 -8.96 2.41
N GLU A 74 4.27 -8.42 1.45
CA GLU A 74 4.84 -7.79 0.26
C GLU A 74 5.70 -6.57 0.62
N GLN A 75 5.23 -5.71 1.52
CA GLN A 75 5.99 -4.57 2.02
C GLN A 75 7.28 -5.02 2.72
N LEU A 76 7.20 -6.06 3.55
CA LEU A 76 8.36 -6.63 4.22
C LEU A 76 9.37 -7.20 3.21
N LEU A 77 8.90 -7.92 2.18
CA LEU A 77 9.75 -8.41 1.10
C LEU A 77 10.44 -7.27 0.34
N LYS A 78 9.69 -6.21 -0.02
CA LYS A 78 10.26 -5.00 -0.67
C LYS A 78 11.36 -4.37 0.18
N GLY A 79 11.14 -4.27 1.50
CA GLY A 79 12.15 -3.76 2.44
C GLY A 79 13.41 -4.62 2.46
N LEU A 80 13.27 -5.95 2.56
CA LEU A 80 14.40 -6.87 2.55
C LEU A 80 15.17 -6.85 1.22
N GLU A 81 14.47 -6.76 0.09
CA GLU A 81 15.10 -6.66 -1.23
C GLU A 81 15.81 -5.31 -1.42
N ALA A 82 15.26 -4.21 -0.90
CA ALA A 82 15.93 -2.92 -0.87
C ALA A 82 17.21 -2.96 -0.02
N GLU A 83 17.17 -3.61 1.14
CA GLU A 83 18.34 -3.80 2.00
C GLU A 83 19.41 -4.67 1.31
N LEU A 84 19.00 -5.73 0.61
CA LEU A 84 19.89 -6.57 -0.19
C LEU A 84 20.60 -5.75 -1.29
N ARG A 85 19.85 -4.94 -2.04
CA ARG A 85 20.42 -4.03 -3.06
C ARG A 85 21.41 -3.04 -2.44
N SER A 86 21.10 -2.49 -1.28
CA SER A 86 21.99 -1.56 -0.56
C SER A 86 23.30 -2.24 -0.15
N ASN A 87 23.25 -3.46 0.40
CA ASN A 87 24.46 -4.21 0.75
C ASN A 87 25.30 -4.60 -0.48
N ASN A 88 24.67 -4.97 -1.60
CA ASN A 88 25.37 -5.20 -2.87
C ASN A 88 26.05 -3.94 -3.37
N HIS A 89 25.38 -2.79 -3.29
CA HIS A 89 25.98 -1.51 -3.65
C HIS A 89 27.17 -1.16 -2.73
N LYS A 90 27.07 -1.46 -1.43
CA LYS A 90 28.16 -1.30 -0.48
C LYS A 90 29.40 -2.11 -0.89
N LEU A 91 29.25 -3.35 -1.36
CA LEU A 91 30.39 -4.12 -1.90
C LEU A 91 31.08 -3.40 -3.07
N ALA A 92 30.31 -2.85 -4.00
CA ALA A 92 30.86 -2.09 -5.13
C ALA A 92 31.56 -0.79 -4.69
N ILE A 93 31.10 -0.15 -3.61
CA ILE A 93 31.82 1.01 -3.02
C ILE A 93 33.14 0.55 -2.39
N LEU A 94 33.13 -0.56 -1.65
CA LEU A 94 34.34 -1.10 -1.01
C LEU A 94 35.42 -1.43 -2.03
N ASP A 95 35.06 -2.06 -3.15
CA ASP A 95 35.99 -2.36 -4.23
C ASP A 95 36.59 -1.08 -4.85
N ARG A 96 35.73 -0.09 -5.16
CA ARG A 96 36.20 1.22 -5.65
C ARG A 96 37.11 1.95 -4.66
N ASN A 97 36.81 1.88 -3.37
CA ASN A 97 37.65 2.48 -2.32
C ASN A 97 39.01 1.79 -2.24
N LYS A 98 39.03 0.46 -2.31
CA LYS A 98 40.26 -0.33 -2.36
C LYS A 98 41.12 0.09 -3.55
N GLN A 99 40.56 0.11 -4.76
CA GLN A 99 41.28 0.52 -5.97
C GLN A 99 41.86 1.95 -5.85
N ARG A 100 41.06 2.91 -5.38
CA ARG A 100 41.53 4.28 -5.14
C ARG A 100 42.67 4.36 -4.13
N ASN A 101 42.58 3.60 -3.05
CA ASN A 101 43.63 3.58 -2.02
C ASN A 101 44.91 2.92 -2.54
N GLU A 102 44.81 1.82 -3.29
CA GLU A 102 45.95 1.17 -3.93
C GLU A 102 46.64 2.09 -4.95
N TYR A 103 45.84 2.79 -5.77
CA TYR A 103 46.35 3.77 -6.75
C TYR A 103 47.14 4.90 -6.07
N LYS A 104 46.56 5.53 -5.03
CA LYS A 104 47.23 6.59 -4.26
C LYS A 104 48.57 6.14 -3.67
N GLN A 105 48.68 4.88 -3.24
CA GLN A 105 49.97 4.36 -2.76
C GLN A 105 50.99 4.19 -3.88
N LYS A 106 50.57 3.71 -5.06
CA LYS A 106 51.46 3.53 -6.22
C LYS A 106 51.98 4.86 -6.77
N GLU A 107 51.13 5.89 -6.79
CA GLU A 107 51.47 7.23 -7.28
C GLU A 107 52.64 7.87 -6.50
N ARG A 108 52.82 7.53 -5.22
CA ARG A 108 53.94 8.02 -4.38
C ARG A 108 55.31 7.72 -4.97
N LEU A 109 55.44 6.70 -5.82
CA LEU A 109 56.71 6.34 -6.46
C LEU A 109 57.07 7.27 -7.62
N ASN A 110 56.08 7.89 -8.25
CA ASN A 110 56.26 8.69 -9.47
C ASN A 110 56.99 10.01 -9.21
N HIS A 111 57.01 10.49 -7.97
CA HIS A 111 57.59 11.77 -7.58
C HIS A 111 58.99 11.66 -6.93
N ILE A 112 59.56 10.45 -6.85
CA ILE A 112 60.84 10.22 -6.16
C ILE A 112 61.95 9.98 -7.18
N LEU A 113 62.94 10.87 -7.16
CA LEU A 113 64.10 10.82 -8.06
C LEU A 113 65.27 10.00 -7.50
N ALA A 114 65.44 9.96 -6.16
CA ALA A 114 66.55 9.25 -5.52
C ALA A 114 66.26 7.73 -5.36
N ASP A 115 67.21 6.88 -5.77
CA ASP A 115 67.03 5.42 -5.80
C ASP A 115 66.88 4.77 -4.41
N ASP A 116 67.63 5.24 -3.41
CA ASP A 116 67.53 4.70 -2.05
C ASP A 116 66.19 5.04 -1.38
N ASP A 117 65.70 6.26 -1.60
CA ASP A 117 64.37 6.69 -1.17
C ASP A 117 63.28 5.90 -1.89
N LYS A 118 63.46 5.63 -3.19
CA LYS A 118 62.55 4.82 -4.00
C LYS A 118 62.43 3.40 -3.43
N LYS A 119 63.54 2.77 -3.04
CA LYS A 119 63.56 1.44 -2.39
C LYS A 119 62.87 1.46 -1.02
N ARG A 120 63.14 2.48 -0.19
CA ARG A 120 62.52 2.62 1.14
C ARG A 120 61.00 2.78 1.02
N ILE A 121 60.55 3.65 0.11
CA ILE A 121 59.14 3.92 -0.11
C ILE A 121 58.43 2.74 -0.76
N ALA A 122 59.07 2.01 -1.67
CA ALA A 122 58.49 0.78 -2.23
C ALA A 122 58.19 -0.28 -1.14
N LYS A 123 59.06 -0.43 -0.14
CA LYS A 123 58.82 -1.30 1.02
C LYS A 123 57.64 -0.82 1.86
N ASP A 124 57.52 0.48 2.12
CA ASP A 124 56.38 1.08 2.83
C ASP A 124 55.07 0.87 2.06
N ILE A 125 55.04 1.17 0.76
CA ILE A 125 53.90 0.93 -0.13
C ILE A 125 53.45 -0.53 -0.04
N THR A 126 54.38 -1.49 -0.13
CA THR A 126 54.06 -2.92 -0.02
C THR A 126 53.39 -3.25 1.32
N LYS A 127 53.85 -2.67 2.44
CA LYS A 127 53.20 -2.83 3.75
C LYS A 127 51.80 -2.23 3.77
N LYS A 128 51.63 -1.02 3.24
CA LYS A 128 50.33 -0.33 3.16
C LYS A 128 49.34 -1.10 2.29
N LEU A 129 49.75 -1.61 1.13
CA LEU A 129 48.92 -2.45 0.26
C LEU A 129 48.46 -3.73 0.95
N LYS A 130 49.31 -4.36 1.78
CA LYS A 130 48.91 -5.53 2.60
C LYS A 130 47.82 -5.16 3.62
N LEU A 131 47.95 -4.00 4.28
CA LEU A 131 46.94 -3.53 5.23
C LEU A 131 45.61 -3.23 4.53
N ILE A 132 45.64 -2.49 3.41
CA ILE A 132 44.45 -2.20 2.59
C ILE A 132 43.74 -3.49 2.17
N ASN A 133 44.48 -4.48 1.69
CA ASN A 133 43.90 -5.77 1.30
C ASN A 133 43.31 -6.56 2.49
N LYS A 134 43.95 -6.51 3.66
CA LYS A 134 43.45 -7.17 4.87
C LYS A 134 42.14 -6.53 5.35
N GLU A 135 42.07 -5.21 5.37
CA GLU A 135 40.88 -4.45 5.77
C GLU A 135 39.73 -4.69 4.78
N TYR A 136 40.00 -4.55 3.48
CA TYR A 136 39.03 -4.85 2.42
C TYR A 136 38.43 -6.26 2.58
N LYS A 137 39.26 -7.30 2.77
CA LYS A 137 38.77 -8.67 2.96
C LYS A 137 37.85 -8.81 4.18
N LYS A 138 38.17 -8.12 5.29
CA LYS A 138 37.36 -8.14 6.52
C LYS A 138 36.01 -7.46 6.32
N GLU A 139 35.99 -6.32 5.63
CA GLU A 139 34.74 -5.60 5.38
C GLU A 139 33.84 -6.33 4.39
N VAL A 140 34.42 -6.86 3.30
CA VAL A 140 33.70 -7.68 2.33
C VAL A 140 33.10 -8.91 2.99
N SER A 141 33.85 -9.66 3.81
CA SER A 141 33.32 -10.84 4.48
C SER A 141 32.14 -10.52 5.39
N THR A 142 32.22 -9.39 6.12
CA THR A 142 31.14 -8.91 6.98
C THR A 142 29.87 -8.61 6.19
N VAL A 143 30.00 -7.90 5.05
CA VAL A 143 28.86 -7.56 4.20
C VAL A 143 28.29 -8.81 3.51
N THR A 144 29.13 -9.70 3.01
CA THR A 144 28.72 -10.96 2.38
C THR A 144 27.94 -11.87 3.34
N ILE A 145 28.31 -11.91 4.62
CA ILE A 145 27.53 -12.63 5.64
C ILE A 145 26.13 -12.03 5.80
N ARG A 146 26.00 -10.70 5.77
CA ARG A 146 24.70 -10.02 5.85
C ARG A 146 23.83 -10.31 4.63
N ILE A 147 24.41 -10.25 3.44
CA ILE A 147 23.75 -10.61 2.17
C ILE A 147 23.18 -12.02 2.25
N LYS A 148 23.99 -13.02 2.64
CA LYS A 148 23.52 -14.40 2.79
C LYS A 148 22.39 -14.55 3.82
N LYS A 149 22.40 -13.77 4.91
CA LYS A 149 21.31 -13.77 5.89
C LYS A 149 20.03 -13.19 5.31
N LEU A 150 20.13 -12.10 4.54
CA LEU A 150 19.00 -11.46 3.86
C LEU A 150 18.40 -12.36 2.78
N GLU A 151 19.23 -12.97 1.93
CA GLU A 151 18.79 -13.93 0.91
C GLU A 151 17.99 -15.08 1.54
N LYS A 152 18.53 -15.71 2.58
CA LYS A 152 17.81 -16.76 3.34
C LYS A 152 16.49 -16.25 3.93
N LYS A 153 16.44 -15.00 4.40
CA LYS A 153 15.22 -14.41 4.97
C LYS A 153 14.17 -14.21 3.88
N ILE A 154 14.56 -13.65 2.73
CA ILE A 154 13.71 -13.46 1.56
C ILE A 154 13.16 -14.80 1.07
N GLU A 155 14.00 -15.83 0.94
CA GLU A 155 13.56 -17.17 0.53
C GLU A 155 12.50 -17.76 1.47
N ARG A 156 12.64 -17.58 2.79
CA ARG A 156 11.63 -18.05 3.75
C ARG A 156 10.28 -17.36 3.54
N TYR A 157 10.27 -16.05 3.34
CA TYR A 157 9.03 -15.31 3.08
C TYR A 157 8.42 -15.65 1.71
N LYS A 158 9.24 -15.99 0.71
CA LYS A 158 8.77 -16.44 -0.61
C LYS A 158 8.22 -17.88 -0.61
N LYS A 159 8.80 -18.79 0.20
CA LYS A 159 8.34 -20.20 0.32
C LYS A 159 7.11 -20.38 1.20
N SER A 160 6.78 -19.42 2.06
CA SER A 160 5.57 -19.47 2.91
C SER A 160 4.28 -19.17 2.13
N ASN A 161 4.30 -19.31 0.80
CA ASN A 161 3.22 -19.04 -0.13
C ASN A 161 2.61 -20.35 -0.63
#